data_AF-A0A1Y1ZXS1-F1
#
_entry.id   AF-A0A1Y1ZXS1-F1
#
_cell.length_a   1.000
_cell.length_b   1.000
_cell.length_c   1.000
_cell.angle_alpha   90.00
_cell.angle_beta   90.00
_cell.angle_gamma   90.00
#
_symmetry.space_group_name_H-M   'P 1'
#
loop_
_entity.id
_entity.type
_entity.pdbx_description
1 polymer ?
#
loop_
_entity_poly.entity_id
_entity_poly.type
_entity_poly.pdbx_seq_one_letter_code
_entity_poly.pdbx_strand_id
1 'polypeptide(L)'
;YNSITVIVSDTILGIIIGCLFVKYNKQLAFILNQSFWNYTIKYLRLAVDWLMGAPGGLKLNKELDKFLGDLFLWLIQIWSSKYLLMLSKVFPYTDEIIYCIGIAGILGASITLSLTSDLLALATLHIHIFYKVASKIYYWQFSILLSLFNLLRGKRRNILRNRLDSFEYNLDQLLLGTIIFTLLFFLYPTTGVYYILFSLSRLTVIAIQIIFDLLLACINQFPIFPLFIRAFHKERLPG
;
A
#
# COMPACT_ATOMS: atom_id res chain seq x y z
N TYR A 1 15.45 -8.09 -31.90
CA TYR A 1 14.91 -8.63 -30.63
C TYR A 1 14.97 -10.15 -30.75
N ASN A 2 15.91 -10.83 -30.09
CA ASN A 2 15.95 -12.29 -30.13
C ASN A 2 15.22 -12.82 -28.88
N SER A 3 13.93 -13.13 -29.03
CA SER A 3 13.07 -13.60 -27.94
C SER A 3 13.64 -14.83 -27.25
N ILE A 4 14.37 -15.67 -27.98
CA ILE A 4 15.04 -16.86 -27.46
C ILE A 4 16.13 -16.46 -26.45
N THR A 5 16.92 -15.43 -26.74
CA THR A 5 17.99 -14.98 -25.82
C THR A 5 17.41 -14.46 -24.51
N VAL A 6 16.28 -13.75 -24.55
CA VAL A 6 15.60 -13.25 -23.34
C VAL A 6 15.08 -14.41 -22.49
N ILE A 7 14.40 -15.38 -23.11
CA ILE A 7 13.89 -16.57 -22.40
C ILE A 7 15.04 -17.38 -21.77
N VAL A 8 16.14 -17.58 -22.50
CA VAL A 8 17.31 -18.30 -21.98
C VAL A 8 17.96 -17.53 -20.83
N SER A 9 18.11 -16.20 -20.94
CA SER A 9 18.65 -15.42 -19.82
C SER A 9 17.73 -15.41 -18.60
N ASP A 10 16.41 -15.33 -18.80
CA ASP A 10 15.42 -15.33 -17.71
C ASP A 10 15.40 -16.67 -16.98
N THR A 11 15.48 -17.79 -17.71
CA THR A 11 15.55 -19.15 -17.13
C THR A 11 16.87 -19.38 -16.39
N ILE A 12 18.01 -18.97 -16.92
CA ILE A 12 19.31 -19.08 -16.22
C ILE A 12 19.30 -18.26 -14.92
N LEU A 13 18.85 -17.00 -14.98
CA LEU A 13 18.72 -16.16 -13.78
C LEU A 13 17.72 -16.76 -12.79
N GLY A 14 16.62 -17.32 -13.29
CA GLY A 14 15.59 -17.97 -12.49
C GLY A 14 16.12 -19.18 -11.72
N ILE A 15 16.93 -20.02 -12.36
CA ILE A 15 17.58 -21.17 -11.70
C ILE A 15 18.53 -20.68 -10.60
N ILE A 16 19.34 -19.66 -10.88
CA ILE A 16 20.30 -19.10 -9.89
C ILE A 16 19.55 -18.55 -8.67
N ILE A 17 18.55 -17.69 -8.90
CA ILE A 17 17.73 -17.08 -7.84
C ILE A 17 16.94 -18.18 -7.10
N GLY A 18 16.36 -19.12 -7.83
CA GLY A 18 15.61 -20.25 -7.28
C GLY A 18 16.45 -21.13 -6.36
N CYS A 19 17.68 -21.47 -6.76
CA CYS A 19 18.63 -22.20 -5.92
C CYS A 19 18.98 -21.44 -4.63
N LEU A 20 19.13 -20.11 -4.68
CA LEU A 20 19.35 -19.29 -3.49
C LEU A 20 18.13 -19.32 -2.56
N PHE A 21 16.92 -19.21 -3.11
CA PHE A 21 15.67 -19.28 -2.34
C PHE A 21 15.51 -20.64 -1.66
N VAL A 22 15.77 -21.74 -2.37
CA VAL A 22 15.73 -23.10 -1.83
C VAL A 22 16.78 -23.29 -0.74
N LYS A 23 18.03 -22.86 -0.98
CA LYS A 23 19.15 -23.05 -0.04
C LYS A 23 18.95 -22.28 1.26
N TYR A 24 18.43 -21.05 1.19
CA TYR A 24 18.29 -20.16 2.34
C TYR A 24 16.83 -20.02 2.81
N ASN A 25 15.93 -20.92 2.40
CA ASN A 25 14.48 -20.80 2.64
C ASN A 25 14.11 -20.54 4.10
N LYS A 26 14.69 -21.29 5.05
CA LYS A 26 14.42 -21.14 6.50
C LYS A 26 14.89 -19.80 7.04
N GLN A 27 16.08 -19.35 6.62
CA GLN A 27 16.64 -18.07 7.05
C GLN A 27 15.85 -16.90 6.46
N LEU A 28 15.49 -16.98 5.17
CA LEU A 28 14.65 -15.99 4.50
C LEU A 28 13.26 -15.94 5.14
N ALA A 29 12.64 -17.09 5.43
CA ALA A 29 11.36 -17.17 6.13
C ALA A 29 11.41 -16.44 7.47
N PHE A 30 12.43 -16.72 8.29
CA PHE A 30 12.60 -16.06 9.57
C PHE A 30 12.72 -14.53 9.44
N ILE A 31 13.60 -14.05 8.55
CA ILE A 31 13.83 -12.62 8.33
C ILE A 31 12.58 -11.93 7.81
N LEU A 32 11.89 -12.54 6.84
CA LEU A 32 10.67 -12.01 6.24
C LEU A 32 9.55 -11.94 7.26
N ASN A 33 9.33 -13.00 8.03
CA ASN A 33 8.32 -13.04 9.08
C ASN A 33 8.57 -11.99 10.15
N GLN A 34 9.81 -11.86 10.62
CA GLN A 34 10.17 -10.84 11.61
C GLN A 34 9.99 -9.43 11.06
N SER A 35 10.44 -9.17 9.84
CA SER A 35 10.30 -7.87 9.18
C SER A 35 8.83 -7.53 8.93
N PHE A 36 8.05 -8.50 8.47
CA PHE A 36 6.62 -8.36 8.24
C PHE A 36 5.88 -8.05 9.54
N TRP A 37 6.11 -8.82 10.62
CA TRP A 37 5.50 -8.57 11.93
C TRP A 37 5.85 -7.18 12.46
N ASN A 38 7.14 -6.80 12.37
CA ASN A 38 7.59 -5.50 12.80
C ASN A 38 6.91 -4.37 12.01
N TYR A 39 6.87 -4.46 10.69
CA TYR A 39 6.32 -3.43 9.83
C TYR A 39 4.79 -3.31 9.93
N THR A 40 4.10 -4.43 9.76
CA THR A 40 2.64 -4.47 9.60
C THR A 40 1.86 -4.38 10.90
N ILE A 41 2.48 -4.81 12.01
CA ILE A 41 1.81 -4.90 13.31
C ILE A 41 2.49 -3.97 14.31
N LYS A 42 3.77 -4.18 14.62
CA LYS A 42 4.45 -3.44 15.69
C LYS A 42 4.54 -1.94 15.40
N TYR A 43 5.12 -1.55 14.28
CA TYR A 43 5.31 -0.13 13.93
C TYR A 43 3.99 0.55 13.60
N LEU A 44 3.06 -0.15 12.96
CA LEU A 44 1.74 0.39 12.68
C LEU A 44 0.97 0.69 13.96
N ARG A 45 1.00 -0.23 14.93
CA ARG A 45 0.42 -0.02 16.27
C ARG A 45 1.06 1.15 17.00
N LEU A 46 2.39 1.18 17.07
CA LEU A 46 3.13 2.28 17.71
C LEU A 46 2.80 3.64 17.07
N ALA A 47 2.63 3.68 15.75
CA ALA A 47 2.27 4.91 15.05
C ALA A 47 0.84 5.36 15.40
N VAL A 48 -0.13 4.44 15.50
CA VAL A 48 -1.49 4.78 15.95
C VAL A 48 -1.50 5.21 17.42
N ASP A 49 -0.80 4.50 18.31
CA ASP A 49 -0.66 4.89 19.72
C ASP A 49 -0.01 6.28 19.86
N TRP A 50 0.97 6.60 19.01
CA TRP A 50 1.60 7.92 18.95
C TRP A 50 0.64 9.01 18.48
N LEU A 51 -0.26 8.70 17.53
CA LEU A 51 -1.31 9.62 17.09
C LEU A 51 -2.33 9.91 18.20
N MET A 52 -2.70 8.90 18.98
CA MET A 52 -3.66 9.04 20.09
C MET A 52 -3.14 9.88 21.26
N GLY A 53 -1.83 10.14 21.32
CA GLY A 53 -1.19 10.93 22.37
C GLY A 53 -1.18 12.42 22.08
N ALA A 54 -0.18 12.88 21.34
CA ALA A 54 0.02 14.28 20.94
C ALA A 54 1.02 14.38 19.77
N PRO A 55 0.64 13.98 18.55
CA PRO A 55 1.57 13.82 17.44
C PRO A 55 2.16 15.16 17.02
N GLY A 56 3.47 15.34 17.21
CA GLY A 56 4.18 16.57 16.84
C GLY A 56 3.63 17.85 17.49
N GLY A 57 2.95 17.74 18.64
CA GLY A 57 2.30 18.88 19.31
C GLY A 57 0.97 19.31 18.68
N LEU A 58 0.44 18.59 17.69
CA LEU A 58 -0.87 18.86 17.12
C LEU A 58 -1.97 18.52 18.14
N LYS A 59 -2.83 19.51 18.43
CA LYS A 59 -3.98 19.34 19.32
C LYS A 59 -5.14 18.75 18.53
N LEU A 60 -5.19 17.42 18.45
CA LEU A 60 -6.29 16.69 17.82
C LEU A 60 -7.56 16.74 18.67
N ASN A 61 -8.69 16.44 18.03
CA ASN A 61 -9.95 16.29 18.75
C ASN A 61 -9.94 14.96 19.53
N LYS A 62 -9.96 15.03 20.87
CA LYS A 62 -9.78 13.86 21.75
C LYS A 62 -10.80 12.74 21.52
N GLU A 63 -12.07 13.07 21.34
CA GLU A 63 -13.13 12.06 21.20
C GLU A 63 -13.00 11.32 19.87
N LEU A 64 -12.81 12.07 18.77
CA LEU A 64 -12.64 11.47 17.45
C LEU A 64 -11.32 10.70 17.33
N ASP A 65 -10.25 11.24 17.89
CA ASP A 65 -8.93 10.59 17.90
C ASP A 65 -8.98 9.27 18.66
N LYS A 66 -9.61 9.25 19.85
CA LYS A 66 -9.84 8.02 20.61
C LYS A 66 -10.67 7.01 19.81
N PHE A 67 -11.76 7.44 19.19
CA PHE A 67 -12.61 6.57 18.37
C PHE A 67 -11.84 5.94 17.18
N LEU A 68 -11.11 6.75 16.41
CA LEU A 68 -10.34 6.26 15.27
C LEU A 68 -9.17 5.39 15.71
N GLY A 69 -8.48 5.79 16.77
CA GLY A 69 -7.39 5.04 17.38
C GLY A 69 -7.84 3.66 17.83
N ASP A 70 -8.89 3.58 18.66
CA ASP A 70 -9.47 2.32 19.11
C ASP A 70 -9.92 1.44 17.94
N LEU A 71 -10.56 2.03 16.92
CA LEU A 71 -10.97 1.32 15.70
C LEU A 71 -9.77 0.70 14.97
N PHE A 72 -8.74 1.48 14.67
CA PHE A 72 -7.58 0.98 13.92
C PHE A 72 -6.72 0.03 14.75
N LEU A 73 -6.55 0.27 16.05
CA LEU A 73 -5.89 -0.66 16.97
C LEU A 73 -6.63 -1.98 17.04
N TRP A 74 -7.97 -1.95 17.11
CA TRP A 74 -8.80 -3.15 17.07
C TRP A 74 -8.66 -3.90 15.75
N LEU A 75 -8.66 -3.20 14.61
CA LEU A 75 -8.42 -3.81 13.30
C LEU A 75 -7.02 -4.43 13.18
N ILE A 76 -5.99 -3.74 13.68
CA ILE A 76 -4.62 -4.26 13.76
C ILE A 76 -4.58 -5.49 14.66
N GLN A 77 -5.32 -5.49 15.78
CA GLN A 77 -5.40 -6.63 16.69
C GLN A 77 -6.12 -7.82 16.05
N ILE A 78 -7.18 -7.60 15.28
CA ILE A 78 -7.82 -8.66 14.49
C ILE A 78 -6.84 -9.22 13.48
N TRP A 79 -6.14 -8.36 12.74
CA TRP A 79 -5.14 -8.82 11.79
C TRP A 79 -4.03 -9.58 12.50
N SER A 80 -3.49 -9.04 13.60
CA SER A 80 -2.44 -9.64 14.41
C SER A 80 -2.84 -10.97 15.02
N SER A 81 -4.04 -11.08 15.59
CA SER A 81 -4.56 -12.32 16.18
C SER A 81 -4.86 -13.38 15.11
N LYS A 82 -5.48 -13.00 13.99
CA LYS A 82 -5.67 -13.90 12.85
C LYS A 82 -4.34 -14.28 12.20
N TYR A 83 -3.41 -13.33 12.09
CA TYR A 83 -2.05 -13.57 11.61
C TYR A 83 -1.29 -14.48 12.56
N LEU A 84 -1.43 -14.34 13.89
CA LEU A 84 -0.87 -15.21 14.95
C LEU A 84 -1.47 -16.62 14.96
N LEU A 85 -2.77 -16.73 14.70
CA LEU A 85 -3.49 -18.00 14.64
C LEU A 85 -3.25 -18.71 13.29
N MET A 86 -3.06 -17.94 12.22
CA MET A 86 -2.49 -18.40 10.96
C MET A 86 -1.03 -18.80 11.20
N LEU A 87 -0.22 -18.00 11.89
CA LEU A 87 1.17 -18.28 12.30
C LEU A 87 1.32 -19.62 12.97
N SER A 88 0.55 -19.90 14.01
CA SER A 88 0.67 -21.17 14.75
C SER A 88 0.29 -22.40 13.92
N LYS A 89 -0.40 -22.23 12.79
CA LYS A 89 -0.78 -23.30 11.85
C LYS A 89 -0.03 -23.26 10.50
N VAL A 90 0.51 -22.12 10.12
CA VAL A 90 1.04 -21.77 8.77
C VAL A 90 2.52 -21.37 8.82
N PHE A 91 3.10 -20.98 9.96
CA PHE A 91 4.56 -20.75 10.05
C PHE A 91 5.44 -21.94 9.62
N PRO A 92 5.07 -23.22 9.85
CA PRO A 92 5.82 -24.32 9.25
C PRO A 92 5.74 -24.38 7.72
N TYR A 93 4.98 -23.49 7.06
CA TYR A 93 4.86 -23.41 5.61
C TYR A 93 5.45 -22.13 5.01
N THR A 94 5.92 -21.15 5.79
CA THR A 94 6.51 -19.93 5.20
C THR A 94 7.82 -20.22 4.47
N ASP A 95 8.63 -21.13 5.03
CA ASP A 95 9.78 -21.73 4.38
C ASP A 95 9.38 -22.66 3.23
N GLU A 96 8.26 -23.37 3.32
CA GLU A 96 7.71 -24.15 2.19
C GLU A 96 7.23 -23.27 1.03
N ILE A 97 6.58 -22.13 1.31
CA ILE A 97 6.16 -21.16 0.29
C ILE A 97 7.39 -20.58 -0.42
N ILE A 98 8.41 -20.17 0.33
CA ILE A 98 9.67 -19.67 -0.24
C ILE A 98 10.37 -20.77 -1.05
N TYR A 99 10.33 -22.01 -0.58
CA TYR A 99 10.85 -23.17 -1.30
C TYR A 99 10.10 -23.42 -2.62
N CYS A 100 8.77 -23.37 -2.62
CA CYS A 100 7.93 -23.48 -3.82
C CYS A 100 8.20 -22.35 -4.82
N ILE A 101 8.33 -21.11 -4.34
CA ILE A 101 8.77 -19.96 -5.16
C ILE A 101 10.16 -20.22 -5.74
N GLY A 102 11.07 -20.79 -4.95
CA GLY A 102 12.40 -21.18 -5.40
C GLY A 102 12.39 -22.22 -6.51
N ILE A 103 11.55 -23.26 -6.41
CA ILE A 103 11.36 -24.26 -7.48
C ILE A 103 10.78 -23.62 -8.73
N ALA A 104 9.83 -22.69 -8.60
CA ALA A 104 9.25 -21.97 -9.72
C ALA A 104 10.30 -21.18 -10.54
N GLY A 105 11.48 -20.93 -9.97
CA GLY A 105 12.63 -20.35 -10.67
C GLY A 105 13.12 -21.14 -11.87
N ILE A 106 12.83 -22.45 -11.96
CA ILE A 106 13.12 -23.25 -13.16
C ILE A 106 12.38 -22.69 -14.39
N LEU A 107 11.23 -22.06 -14.19
CA LEU A 107 10.43 -21.47 -15.26
C LEU A 107 10.88 -20.04 -15.65
N GLY A 108 11.74 -19.39 -14.85
CA GLY A 108 12.24 -18.03 -15.09
C GLY A 108 12.33 -17.16 -13.84
N ALA A 109 13.25 -16.18 -13.85
CA ALA A 109 13.38 -15.18 -12.80
C ALA A 109 12.14 -14.29 -12.73
N SER A 110 11.54 -13.98 -13.88
CA SER A 110 10.29 -13.23 -13.99
C SER A 110 9.16 -13.84 -13.14
N ILE A 111 9.00 -15.18 -13.15
CA ILE A 111 8.01 -15.91 -12.37
C ILE A 111 8.32 -15.86 -10.88
N THR A 112 9.59 -15.99 -10.49
CA THR A 112 9.95 -15.87 -9.06
C THR A 112 9.64 -14.47 -8.54
N LEU A 113 9.97 -13.43 -9.30
CA LEU A 113 9.71 -12.05 -8.92
C LEU A 113 8.21 -11.75 -8.83
N SER A 114 7.41 -12.20 -9.80
CA SER A 114 5.96 -12.00 -9.77
C SER A 114 5.31 -12.69 -8.57
N LEU A 115 5.66 -13.96 -8.30
CA LEU A 115 5.16 -14.69 -7.13
C LEU A 115 5.55 -14.00 -5.81
N THR A 116 6.77 -13.46 -5.70
CA THR A 116 7.17 -12.69 -4.51
C THR A 116 6.41 -11.38 -4.36
N SER A 117 6.12 -10.67 -5.46
CA SER A 117 5.33 -9.44 -5.47
C SER A 117 3.87 -9.69 -5.06
N ASP A 118 3.29 -10.79 -5.56
CA ASP A 118 1.94 -11.24 -5.21
C ASP A 118 1.83 -11.63 -3.74
N LEU A 119 2.82 -12.36 -3.22
CA LEU A 119 2.90 -12.71 -1.80
C LEU A 119 2.98 -11.46 -0.93
N LEU A 120 3.79 -10.47 -1.31
CA LEU A 120 3.88 -9.18 -0.62
C LEU A 120 2.52 -8.44 -0.65
N ALA A 121 1.83 -8.44 -1.79
CA ALA A 121 0.51 -7.82 -1.94
C ALA A 121 -0.52 -8.43 -1.00
N LEU A 122 -0.58 -9.77 -0.95
CA LEU A 122 -1.50 -10.53 -0.10
C LEU A 122 -1.17 -10.30 1.38
N ALA A 123 0.12 -10.36 1.74
CA ALA A 123 0.56 -10.15 3.11
C ALA A 123 0.19 -8.74 3.62
N THR A 124 0.26 -7.72 2.76
CA THR A 124 -0.02 -6.32 3.12
C THR A 124 -1.45 -5.85 2.81
N LEU A 125 -2.37 -6.78 2.51
CA LEU A 125 -3.75 -6.49 2.12
C LEU A 125 -4.49 -5.63 3.16
N HIS A 126 -4.31 -5.91 4.45
CA HIS A 126 -4.91 -5.13 5.53
C HIS A 126 -4.48 -3.65 5.52
N ILE A 127 -3.23 -3.34 5.19
CA ILE A 127 -2.76 -1.95 5.03
C ILE A 127 -3.51 -1.26 3.90
N HIS A 128 -3.75 -1.96 2.78
CA HIS A 128 -4.56 -1.45 1.69
C HIS A 128 -6.00 -1.14 2.15
N ILE A 129 -6.61 -2.04 2.93
CA ILE A 129 -7.95 -1.82 3.50
C ILE A 129 -7.94 -0.60 4.42
N PHE A 130 -6.98 -0.48 5.33
CA PHE A 130 -6.91 0.65 6.27
C PHE A 130 -6.76 1.98 5.53
N TYR A 131 -5.89 2.02 4.52
CA TYR A 131 -5.77 3.17 3.62
C TYR A 131 -7.10 3.51 2.94
N LYS A 132 -7.80 2.53 2.38
CA LYS A 132 -9.10 2.76 1.71
C LYS A 132 -10.15 3.28 2.68
N VAL A 133 -10.23 2.73 3.89
CA VAL A 133 -11.15 3.19 4.95
C VAL A 133 -10.83 4.63 5.36
N ALA A 134 -9.57 4.92 5.70
CA ALA A 134 -9.14 6.26 6.10
C ALA A 134 -9.36 7.29 4.98
N SER A 135 -9.00 6.94 3.74
CA SER A 135 -9.24 7.75 2.55
C SER A 135 -10.72 8.06 2.35
N LYS A 136 -11.60 7.07 2.59
CA LYS A 136 -13.05 7.25 2.43
C LYS A 136 -13.62 8.19 3.49
N ILE A 137 -13.21 8.02 4.76
CA ILE A 137 -13.60 8.91 5.87
C ILE A 137 -13.15 10.35 5.57
N TYR A 138 -11.89 10.53 5.21
CA TYR A 138 -11.32 11.84 4.85
C TYR A 138 -12.07 12.49 3.68
N TYR A 139 -12.31 11.74 2.60
CA TYR A 139 -13.02 12.23 1.43
C TYR A 139 -14.46 12.63 1.74
N TRP A 140 -15.18 11.84 2.54
CA TRP A 140 -16.54 12.17 2.95
C TRP A 140 -16.58 13.45 3.77
N GLN A 141 -15.69 13.61 4.75
CA GLN A 141 -15.64 14.82 5.56
C GLN A 141 -15.31 16.06 4.71
N PHE A 142 -14.33 15.96 3.81
CA PHE A 142 -14.01 17.04 2.87
C PHE A 142 -15.20 17.41 1.98
N SER A 143 -15.90 16.40 1.45
CA SER A 143 -17.07 16.61 0.58
C SER A 143 -18.22 17.33 1.32
N ILE A 144 -18.46 16.96 2.58
CA ILE A 144 -19.48 17.62 3.42
C ILE A 144 -19.06 19.05 3.73
N LEU A 145 -17.80 19.29 4.10
CA LEU A 145 -17.26 20.63 4.32
C LEU A 145 -17.42 21.52 3.09
N LEU A 146 -17.13 21.01 1.90
CA LEU A 146 -17.30 21.75 0.65
C LEU A 146 -18.78 22.07 0.36
N SER A 147 -19.67 21.12 0.65
CA SER A 147 -21.13 21.34 0.52
C SER A 147 -21.62 22.43 1.47
N LEU A 148 -21.22 22.37 2.74
CA LEU A 148 -21.57 23.36 3.75
C LEU A 148 -20.96 24.74 3.45
N PHE A 149 -19.73 24.79 2.95
CA PHE A 149 -19.12 26.04 2.50
C PHE A 149 -19.91 26.70 1.36
N ASN A 150 -20.46 25.91 0.44
CA ASN A 150 -21.35 26.44 -0.59
C ASN A 150 -22.69 26.91 -0.01
N LEU A 151 -23.26 26.19 0.96
CA LEU A 151 -24.46 26.62 1.69
C LEU A 151 -24.25 27.99 2.36
N LEU A 152 -23.12 28.19 3.03
CA LEU A 152 -22.76 29.48 3.66
C LEU A 152 -22.64 30.63 2.65
N ARG A 153 -22.37 30.33 1.37
CA ARG A 153 -22.31 31.30 0.27
C ARG A 153 -23.66 31.51 -0.43
N GLY A 154 -24.73 30.87 0.03
CA GLY A 154 -26.02 30.87 -0.66
C GLY A 154 -26.00 30.13 -1.99
N LYS A 155 -25.12 29.12 -2.14
CA LYS A 155 -24.97 28.35 -3.38
C LYS A 155 -25.42 26.90 -3.19
N ARG A 156 -26.25 26.42 -4.12
CA ARG A 156 -26.73 25.03 -4.17
C ARG A 156 -26.20 24.36 -5.44
N ARG A 157 -25.68 23.13 -5.32
CA ARG A 157 -25.31 22.33 -6.50
C ARG A 157 -26.57 21.75 -7.14
N ASN A 158 -26.79 22.09 -8.40
CA ASN A 158 -27.83 21.55 -9.23
C ASN A 158 -27.33 20.27 -9.91
N ILE A 159 -27.86 19.11 -9.51
CA ILE A 159 -27.43 17.80 -9.99
C ILE A 159 -27.80 17.63 -11.48
N LEU A 160 -28.94 18.18 -11.91
CA LEU A 160 -29.45 18.03 -13.29
C LEU A 160 -28.59 18.76 -14.33
N ARG A 161 -28.00 19.90 -13.94
CA ARG A 161 -27.18 20.76 -14.83
C ARG A 161 -25.70 20.82 -14.44
N ASN A 162 -25.30 20.01 -13.46
CA ASN A 162 -23.94 19.94 -12.90
C ASN A 162 -23.27 21.31 -12.64
N ARG A 163 -24.02 22.28 -12.09
CA ARG A 163 -23.55 23.65 -11.83
C ARG A 163 -23.96 24.15 -10.44
N LEU A 164 -23.34 25.24 -9.96
CA LEU A 164 -23.71 25.91 -8.72
C LEU A 164 -24.67 27.06 -9.03
N ASP A 165 -25.90 26.97 -8.53
CA ASP A 165 -26.92 28.01 -8.66
C ASP A 165 -27.05 28.78 -7.32
N SER A 166 -27.41 30.06 -7.37
CA SER A 166 -27.79 30.82 -6.18
C SER A 166 -29.11 30.29 -5.62
N PHE A 167 -29.19 30.13 -4.31
CA PHE A 167 -30.39 29.68 -3.61
C PHE A 167 -30.55 30.49 -2.32
N GLU A 168 -31.77 30.97 -2.08
CA GLU A 168 -32.09 31.69 -0.85
C GLU A 168 -32.36 30.68 0.26
N TYR A 169 -31.46 30.64 1.24
CA TYR A 169 -31.58 29.81 2.43
C TYR A 169 -32.21 30.62 3.57
N ASN A 170 -33.05 29.97 4.36
CA ASN A 170 -33.58 30.56 5.59
C ASN A 170 -32.44 30.75 6.62
N LEU A 171 -32.59 31.73 7.51
CA LEU A 171 -31.60 32.02 8.55
C LEU A 171 -31.29 30.80 9.42
N ASP A 172 -32.30 30.02 9.80
CA ASP A 172 -32.13 28.82 10.62
C ASP A 172 -31.26 27.75 9.93
N GLN A 173 -31.43 27.59 8.60
CA GLN A 173 -30.65 26.65 7.81
C GLN A 173 -29.19 27.09 7.71
N LEU A 174 -28.97 28.40 7.52
CA LEU A 174 -27.64 28.97 7.49
C LEU A 174 -26.95 28.75 8.83
N LEU A 175 -27.61 29.07 9.95
CA LEU A 175 -27.09 28.94 11.31
C LEU A 175 -26.72 27.48 11.65
N LEU A 176 -27.62 26.53 11.34
CA LEU A 176 -27.33 25.10 11.51
C LEU A 176 -26.13 24.68 10.65
N GLY A 177 -26.06 25.16 9.40
CA GLY A 177 -24.95 24.93 8.49
C GLY A 177 -23.62 25.42 9.06
N THR A 178 -23.59 26.60 9.68
CA THR A 178 -22.38 27.17 10.31
C THR A 178 -21.93 26.34 11.52
N ILE A 179 -22.86 25.88 12.35
CA ILE A 179 -22.54 25.04 13.52
C ILE A 179 -21.92 23.71 13.06
N ILE A 180 -22.56 23.02 12.10
CA ILE A 180 -22.04 21.74 11.59
C ILE A 180 -20.71 21.96 10.86
N PHE A 181 -20.58 23.05 10.08
CA PHE A 181 -19.35 23.38 9.37
C PHE A 181 -18.17 23.59 10.32
N THR A 182 -18.35 24.43 11.35
CA THR A 182 -17.31 24.71 12.34
C THR A 182 -16.90 23.44 13.09
N LEU A 183 -17.87 22.63 13.52
CA LEU A 183 -17.61 21.34 14.17
C LEU A 183 -16.79 20.41 13.26
N LEU A 184 -17.24 20.16 12.03
CA LEU A 184 -16.54 19.29 11.08
C LEU A 184 -15.16 19.81 10.69
N PHE A 185 -14.99 21.13 10.60
CA PHE A 185 -13.71 21.75 10.28
C PHE A 185 -12.69 21.50 11.39
N PHE A 186 -13.09 21.59 12.67
CA PHE A 186 -12.22 21.27 13.80
C PHE A 186 -11.91 19.77 13.94
N LEU A 187 -12.80 18.89 13.46
CA LEU A 187 -12.56 17.44 13.43
C LEU A 187 -11.64 17.02 12.27
N TYR A 188 -11.56 17.81 11.20
CA TYR A 188 -10.88 17.45 9.95
C TYR A 188 -9.37 17.20 10.07
N PRO A 189 -8.60 17.97 10.86
CA PRO A 189 -7.18 17.65 11.08
C PRO A 189 -6.98 16.24 11.65
N THR A 190 -7.87 15.80 12.54
CA THR A 190 -7.80 14.46 13.16
C THR A 190 -7.92 13.37 12.10
N THR A 191 -8.94 13.40 11.23
CA THR A 191 -9.06 12.40 10.15
C THR A 191 -7.93 12.50 9.13
N GLY A 192 -7.43 13.71 8.86
CA GLY A 192 -6.31 13.96 7.96
C GLY A 192 -5.03 13.26 8.39
N VAL A 193 -4.68 13.29 9.68
CA VAL A 193 -3.44 12.66 10.16
C VAL A 193 -3.51 11.12 10.07
N TYR A 194 -4.65 10.50 10.39
CA TYR A 194 -4.83 9.05 10.18
C TYR A 194 -4.77 8.68 8.70
N TYR A 195 -5.37 9.49 7.81
CA TYR A 195 -5.26 9.29 6.37
C TYR A 195 -3.81 9.34 5.90
N ILE A 196 -3.03 10.33 6.35
CA ILE A 196 -1.60 10.46 6.01
C ILE A 196 -0.82 9.24 6.49
N LEU A 197 -1.03 8.79 7.74
CA LEU A 197 -0.35 7.61 8.29
C LEU A 197 -0.55 6.37 7.40
N PHE A 198 -1.80 6.04 7.07
CA PHE A 198 -2.08 4.85 6.25
C PHE A 198 -1.73 5.05 4.77
N SER A 199 -1.74 6.28 4.27
CA SER A 199 -1.24 6.61 2.94
C SER A 199 0.27 6.36 2.85
N LEU A 200 1.06 6.85 3.81
CA LEU A 200 2.50 6.61 3.88
C LEU A 200 2.83 5.12 4.02
N SER A 201 2.12 4.39 4.89
CA SER A 201 2.35 2.95 5.04
C SER A 201 1.96 2.13 3.82
N ARG A 202 1.00 2.60 3.00
CA ARG A 202 0.69 1.98 1.71
C ARG A 202 1.71 2.35 0.63
N LEU A 203 2.21 3.58 0.64
CA LEU A 203 3.20 4.06 -0.35
C LEU A 203 4.52 3.30 -0.25
N THR A 204 4.99 2.98 0.95
CA THR A 204 6.20 2.15 1.14
C THR A 204 6.03 0.75 0.54
N VAL A 205 4.85 0.13 0.70
CA VAL A 205 4.55 -1.18 0.07
C VAL A 205 4.54 -1.06 -1.44
N ILE A 206 3.88 -0.04 -1.98
CA ILE A 206 3.85 0.23 -3.42
C ILE A 206 5.27 0.47 -3.96
N ALA A 207 6.11 1.20 -3.21
CA ALA A 207 7.50 1.45 -3.62
C ALA A 207 8.29 0.14 -3.76
N ILE A 208 8.11 -0.83 -2.86
CA ILE A 208 8.72 -2.15 -2.98
C ILE A 208 8.18 -2.91 -4.20
N GLN A 209 6.87 -2.84 -4.46
CA GLN A 209 6.27 -3.46 -5.65
C GLN A 209 6.80 -2.84 -6.95
N ILE A 210 6.96 -1.52 -7.00
CA ILE A 210 7.57 -0.82 -8.14
C ILE A 210 9.01 -1.29 -8.37
N ILE A 211 9.77 -1.56 -7.30
CA ILE A 211 11.13 -2.13 -7.45
C ILE A 211 11.06 -3.51 -8.12
N PHE A 212 10.11 -4.37 -7.74
CA PHE A 212 9.91 -5.65 -8.43
C PHE A 212 9.51 -5.48 -9.89
N ASP A 213 8.60 -4.56 -10.20
CA ASP A 213 8.18 -4.27 -11.57
C ASP A 213 9.34 -3.73 -12.42
N LEU A 214 10.20 -2.89 -11.84
CA LEU A 214 11.42 -2.38 -12.49
C LEU A 214 12.44 -3.50 -12.74
N LEU A 215 12.64 -4.42 -11.79
CA LEU A 215 13.50 -5.59 -11.97
C LEU A 215 12.96 -6.51 -13.08
N LEU A 216 11.65 -6.71 -13.12
CA LEU A 216 10.98 -7.51 -14.15
C LEU A 216 11.08 -6.85 -15.53
N ALA A 217 10.90 -5.53 -15.61
CA ALA A 217 11.12 -4.76 -16.84
C ALA A 217 12.58 -4.85 -17.29
N CYS A 218 13.53 -4.78 -16.37
CA CYS A 218 14.95 -4.95 -16.67
C CYS A 218 15.22 -6.32 -17.30
N ILE A 219 14.77 -7.42 -16.68
CA ILE A 219 14.98 -8.78 -17.21
C ILE A 219 14.40 -8.92 -18.64
N ASN A 220 13.21 -8.35 -18.88
CA ASN A 220 12.51 -8.51 -20.16
C ASN A 220 13.00 -7.58 -21.29
N GLN A 221 13.54 -6.41 -20.95
CA GLN A 221 13.93 -5.38 -21.92
C GLN A 221 15.44 -5.21 -22.06
N PHE A 222 16.26 -5.85 -21.21
CA PHE A 222 17.71 -5.68 -21.27
C PHE A 222 18.27 -6.22 -22.60
N PRO A 223 19.00 -5.40 -23.39
CA PRO A 223 19.49 -5.79 -24.71
C PRO A 223 20.75 -6.65 -24.60
N ILE A 224 20.61 -7.84 -23.99
CA ILE A 224 21.70 -8.82 -23.83
C ILE A 224 22.25 -9.24 -25.20
N PHE A 225 21.36 -9.47 -26.16
CA PHE A 225 21.71 -9.98 -27.48
C PHE A 225 22.56 -8.99 -28.30
N PRO A 226 22.18 -7.70 -28.46
CA PRO A 226 23.05 -6.71 -29.10
C PRO A 226 24.40 -6.52 -28.40
N LEU A 227 24.43 -6.53 -27.06
CA LEU A 227 25.67 -6.41 -26.29
C LEU A 227 26.59 -7.61 -26.50
N PHE A 228 26.03 -8.82 -26.50
CA PHE A 228 26.77 -10.05 -26.76
C PHE A 228 27.40 -10.07 -28.16
N ILE A 229 26.63 -9.69 -29.18
CA ILE A 229 27.17 -9.56 -30.55
C ILE A 229 28.26 -8.49 -30.60
N ARG A 230 28.05 -7.33 -29.95
CA ARG A 230 29.06 -6.27 -29.89
C ARG A 230 30.36 -6.70 -29.20
N ALA A 231 30.27 -7.59 -28.22
CA ALA A 231 31.43 -8.08 -27.48
C ALA A 231 32.19 -9.17 -28.23
N PHE A 232 31.49 -10.15 -28.81
CA PHE A 232 32.11 -11.37 -29.36
C PHE A 232 32.15 -11.44 -30.89
N HIS A 233 31.26 -10.73 -31.58
CA HIS A 233 31.15 -10.75 -33.04
C HIS A 233 30.84 -9.35 -33.59
N LYS A 234 31.78 -8.42 -33.42
CA LYS A 234 31.68 -7.04 -33.95
C LYS A 234 31.35 -6.99 -35.44
N GLU A 235 31.81 -7.98 -36.21
CA GLU A 235 31.63 -8.07 -37.67
C GLU A 235 30.18 -8.33 -38.12
N ARG A 236 29.28 -8.72 -37.21
CA ARG A 236 27.87 -9.03 -37.52
C ARG A 236 26.89 -7.90 -37.18
N LEU A 237 27.38 -6.75 -36.73
CA LEU A 237 26.53 -5.58 -36.48
C LEU A 237 26.46 -4.72 -37.76
N PRO A 238 25.25 -4.37 -38.26
CA PRO A 238 25.14 -3.35 -39.28
C PRO A 238 25.36 -1.97 -38.63
N GLY A 239 26.60 -1.47 -38.69
CA GLY A 239 26.98 -0.08 -38.33
C GLY A 239 26.98 0.24 -36.84
#